data_AF-A0AAV6WBB2-F1
#
_entry.id   AF-A0AAV6WBB2-F1
#
_cell.length_a   1.000
_cell.length_b   1.000
_cell.length_c   1.000
_cell.angle_alpha   90.00
_cell.angle_beta   90.00
_cell.angle_gamma   90.00
#
_symmetry.space_group_name_H-M   'P 1'
#
loop_
_entity.id
_entity.type
_entity.pdbx_description
1 polymer ?
#
loop_
_entity_poly.entity_id
_entity_poly.type
_entity_poly.pdbx_seq_one_letter_code
_entity_poly.pdbx_strand_id
1 'polypeptide(L)'
;MLRISGKDEKIIEEFQRVHPEAKKKGFGRVFRSPTLFEDMVKSVLLCCAPWKRSLEMAEALCDLQFKNKRRRYSSNNYCCKECDEWGIISYGNYFPSPKEIANFVDEETLNKKCNLGYRASIILHLARSIENGTIKIAEFEEEEEEKLFLKLNKIKGFGPFTVANIMMCIGFYRHIPVDTETIKHLHKVHGVESSKMRKKRQREEVIADIYGKYGPFKCLAYWMEHVEYYENIVGKLSELPHSQYSNVTTPNL
;
A
#
# COMPACT_ATOMS: atom_id res chain seq x y z
N MET A 1 -4.31 4.43 -9.36
CA MET A 1 -4.32 4.13 -10.81
C MET A 1 -4.48 2.63 -10.99
N LEU A 2 -5.34 2.18 -11.88
CA LEU A 2 -5.44 0.75 -12.23
C LEU A 2 -4.47 0.46 -13.36
N ARG A 3 -3.79 -0.70 -13.32
CA ARG A 3 -3.00 -1.16 -14.47
C ARG A 3 -3.92 -1.79 -15.50
N ILE A 4 -3.88 -1.23 -16.70
CA ILE A 4 -4.71 -1.62 -17.84
C ILE A 4 -3.75 -1.85 -19.01
N SER A 5 -2.94 -2.91 -18.92
CA SER A 5 -2.12 -3.39 -20.03
C SER A 5 -2.52 -4.81 -20.42
N GLY A 6 -2.13 -5.23 -21.62
CA GLY A 6 -2.34 -6.61 -22.06
C GLY A 6 -1.63 -7.65 -21.17
N LYS A 7 -0.53 -7.28 -20.50
CA LYS A 7 0.12 -8.15 -19.50
C LYS A 7 -0.78 -8.34 -18.27
N ASP A 8 -1.39 -7.26 -17.77
CA ASP A 8 -2.27 -7.33 -16.62
C ASP A 8 -3.57 -8.09 -16.92
N GLU A 9 -4.09 -7.97 -18.15
CA GLU A 9 -5.26 -8.76 -18.56
C GLU A 9 -4.99 -10.26 -18.52
N LYS A 10 -3.86 -10.70 -19.10
CA LYS A 10 -3.45 -12.11 -19.08
C LYS A 10 -3.30 -12.64 -17.66
N ILE A 11 -2.70 -11.85 -16.77
CA ILE A 11 -2.56 -12.18 -15.35
C ILE A 11 -3.93 -12.41 -14.70
N ILE A 12 -4.92 -11.57 -15.00
CA ILE A 12 -6.27 -11.70 -14.45
C ILE A 12 -6.98 -12.93 -15.03
N GLU A 13 -6.88 -13.17 -16.33
CA GLU A 13 -7.44 -14.36 -16.98
C GLU A 13 -6.85 -15.65 -16.40
N GLU A 14 -5.54 -15.69 -16.19
CA GLU A 14 -4.85 -16.82 -15.56
C GLU A 14 -5.30 -17.04 -14.12
N PHE A 15 -5.42 -15.97 -13.33
CA PHE A 15 -5.96 -16.04 -11.97
C PHE A 15 -7.40 -16.57 -11.96
N GLN A 16 -8.26 -16.02 -12.81
CA GLN A 16 -9.66 -16.41 -12.90
C GLN A 16 -9.85 -17.84 -13.42
N ARG A 17 -8.89 -18.37 -14.19
CA ARG A 17 -8.86 -19.78 -14.58
C ARG A 17 -8.55 -20.70 -13.40
N VAL A 18 -7.61 -20.34 -12.53
CA VAL A 18 -7.30 -21.14 -11.32
C VAL A 18 -8.29 -20.89 -10.18
N HIS A 19 -9.03 -19.79 -10.21
CA HIS A 19 -10.07 -19.44 -9.24
C HIS A 19 -11.37 -19.00 -9.91
N PRO A 20 -12.22 -19.95 -10.37
CA PRO A 20 -13.44 -19.62 -11.13
C PRO A 20 -14.45 -18.71 -10.41
N GLU A 21 -14.51 -18.77 -9.08
CA GLU A 21 -15.34 -17.85 -8.29
C GLU A 21 -14.90 -16.40 -8.43
N ALA A 22 -13.60 -16.12 -8.56
CA ALA A 22 -13.10 -14.78 -8.83
C ALA A 22 -13.62 -14.26 -10.18
N LYS A 23 -13.75 -15.14 -11.20
CA LYS A 23 -14.35 -14.79 -12.50
C LYS A 23 -15.81 -14.38 -12.35
N LYS A 24 -16.59 -15.18 -11.62
CA LYS A 24 -18.03 -14.89 -11.39
C LYS A 24 -18.24 -13.55 -10.69
N LYS A 25 -17.35 -13.20 -9.76
CA LYS A 25 -17.38 -11.94 -9.02
C LYS A 25 -16.73 -10.76 -9.76
N GLY A 26 -16.11 -10.98 -10.92
CA GLY A 26 -15.35 -9.96 -11.64
C GLY A 26 -14.10 -9.48 -10.88
N PHE A 27 -13.56 -10.29 -9.97
CA PHE A 27 -12.42 -9.95 -9.13
C PHE A 27 -11.08 -10.25 -9.81
N GLY A 28 -10.05 -9.47 -9.49
CA GLY A 28 -8.67 -9.74 -9.93
C GLY A 28 -7.76 -8.51 -10.01
N ARG A 29 -8.31 -7.30 -10.08
CA ARG A 29 -7.52 -6.07 -10.10
C ARG A 29 -7.29 -5.53 -8.70
N VAL A 30 -6.05 -5.12 -8.43
CA VAL A 30 -5.66 -4.42 -7.21
C VAL A 30 -5.35 -2.97 -7.56
N PHE A 31 -5.91 -2.04 -6.78
CA PHE A 31 -5.58 -0.63 -6.91
C PHE A 31 -4.13 -0.39 -6.48
N ARG A 32 -3.43 0.44 -7.25
CA ARG A 32 -2.11 0.98 -6.89
C ARG A 32 -2.14 2.49 -6.85
N SER A 33 -1.16 3.09 -6.21
CA SER A 33 -1.00 4.54 -6.18
C SER A 33 -0.57 5.09 -7.54
N PRO A 34 -0.66 6.41 -7.79
CA PRO A 34 -0.14 7.04 -9.00
C PRO A 34 1.36 6.81 -9.24
N THR A 35 2.15 6.58 -8.20
CA THR A 35 3.59 6.29 -8.32
C THR A 35 3.99 5.06 -7.49
N LEU A 36 5.00 4.32 -7.96
CA LEU A 36 5.56 3.21 -7.18
C LEU A 36 6.22 3.69 -5.87
N PHE A 37 6.79 4.90 -5.86
CA PHE A 37 7.33 5.50 -4.64
C PHE A 37 6.25 5.64 -3.56
N GLU A 38 5.06 6.12 -3.93
CA GLU A 38 3.93 6.23 -3.02
C GLU A 38 3.48 4.86 -2.49
N ASP A 39 3.41 3.84 -3.35
CA ASP A 39 3.12 2.47 -2.91
C ASP A 39 4.16 1.94 -1.90
N MET A 40 5.44 2.19 -2.15
CA MET A 40 6.53 1.80 -1.26
C MET A 40 6.43 2.52 0.09
N VAL A 41 6.20 3.83 0.09
CA VAL A 41 6.07 4.60 1.34
C VAL A 41 4.82 4.16 2.10
N LYS A 42 3.66 4.05 1.47
CA LYS A 42 2.43 3.57 2.12
C LYS A 42 2.59 2.17 2.71
N SER A 43 3.33 1.29 2.04
CA SER A 43 3.68 -0.04 2.58
C SER A 43 4.50 0.04 3.86
N VAL A 44 5.39 1.03 3.99
CA VAL A 44 6.14 1.31 5.24
C VAL A 44 5.22 1.92 6.31
N LEU A 45 4.26 2.76 5.94
CA LEU A 45 3.32 3.38 6.88
C LEU A 45 2.43 2.34 7.57
N LEU A 46 2.03 1.28 6.85
CA LEU A 46 1.23 0.18 7.40
C LEU A 46 1.97 -0.64 8.47
N CYS A 47 3.30 -0.71 8.42
CA CYS A 47 4.08 -1.54 9.34
C CYS A 47 3.89 -1.11 10.80
N CYS A 48 3.36 -1.97 11.67
CA CYS A 48 3.19 -1.70 13.10
C CYS A 48 2.39 -0.41 13.39
N ALA A 49 1.36 -0.14 12.61
CA ALA A 49 0.45 0.99 12.82
C ALA A 49 -1.01 0.54 12.68
N PRO A 50 -1.93 1.03 13.54
CA PRO A 50 -3.35 0.90 13.26
C PRO A 50 -3.72 1.55 11.92
N TRP A 51 -4.81 1.08 11.31
CA TRP A 51 -5.28 1.60 10.02
C TRP A 51 -5.48 3.12 10.03
N LYS A 52 -6.23 3.65 11.00
CA LYS A 52 -6.42 5.10 11.19
C LYS A 52 -5.10 5.86 11.23
N ARG A 53 -4.11 5.34 11.96
CA ARG A 53 -2.79 5.97 12.08
C ARG A 53 -2.03 5.98 10.77
N SER A 54 -2.16 4.94 9.96
CA SER A 54 -1.56 4.86 8.63
C SER A 54 -2.16 5.91 7.69
N LEU A 55 -3.48 6.13 7.76
CA LEU A 55 -4.17 7.20 7.04
C LEU A 55 -3.67 8.59 7.45
N GLU A 56 -3.59 8.86 8.75
CA GLU A 56 -3.09 10.15 9.28
C GLU A 56 -1.65 10.45 8.82
N MET A 57 -0.77 9.44 8.80
CA MET A 57 0.61 9.61 8.29
C MET A 57 0.63 9.92 6.78
N ALA A 58 -0.22 9.24 6.00
CA ALA A 58 -0.30 9.47 4.55
C ALA A 58 -0.85 10.86 4.25
N GLU A 59 -1.89 11.30 4.96
CA GLU A 59 -2.46 12.64 4.86
C GLU A 59 -1.42 13.72 5.22
N ALA A 60 -0.68 13.52 6.32
CA ALA A 60 0.35 14.47 6.74
C ALA A 60 1.50 14.60 5.72
N LEU A 61 1.81 13.54 4.96
CA LEU A 61 2.76 13.61 3.84
C LEU A 61 2.20 14.41 2.66
N CYS A 62 0.93 14.24 2.32
CA CYS A 62 0.26 15.03 1.29
C CYS A 62 0.22 16.53 1.69
N ASP A 63 -0.16 16.85 2.92
CA ASP A 63 -0.24 18.23 3.44
C ASP A 63 1.11 18.96 3.43
N LEU A 64 2.21 18.21 3.55
CA LEU A 64 3.57 18.73 3.45
C LEU A 64 3.79 19.44 2.10
N GLN A 65 3.28 18.84 1.02
CA GLN A 65 3.40 19.36 -0.34
C GLN A 65 2.62 20.67 -0.52
N PHE A 66 1.49 20.82 0.17
CA PHE A 66 0.69 22.06 0.15
C PHE A 66 1.40 23.24 0.82
N LYS A 67 1.93 23.00 2.02
CA LYS A 67 2.63 24.02 2.83
C LYS A 67 3.89 24.53 2.13
N ASN A 68 4.61 23.64 1.43
CA ASN A 68 5.80 24.02 0.66
C ASN A 68 5.46 24.84 -0.60
N LYS A 69 4.36 24.53 -1.31
CA LYS A 69 3.92 25.33 -2.47
C LYS A 69 3.43 26.71 -2.07
N ARG A 70 2.64 26.87 -0.99
CA ARG A 70 2.20 28.19 -0.51
C ARG A 70 3.36 29.13 -0.16
N ARG A 71 4.45 28.63 0.43
CA ARG A 71 5.65 29.45 0.71
C ARG A 71 6.33 29.97 -0.56
N ARG A 72 6.29 29.23 -1.67
CA ARG A 72 6.82 29.67 -2.98
C ARG A 72 5.91 30.69 -3.68
N TYR A 73 4.59 30.56 -3.54
CA TYR A 73 3.64 31.49 -4.16
C TYR A 73 3.40 32.76 -3.35
N SER A 74 3.69 32.80 -2.06
CA SER A 74 3.64 34.05 -1.28
C SER A 74 4.69 35.09 -1.71
N SER A 75 5.62 34.75 -2.60
CA SER A 75 6.63 35.65 -3.18
C SER A 75 6.19 36.28 -4.51
N ASN A 76 5.10 35.81 -5.13
CA ASN A 76 4.57 36.32 -6.39
C ASN A 76 3.05 36.50 -6.29
N ASN A 77 2.58 37.71 -6.53
CA ASN A 77 1.23 38.22 -6.23
C ASN A 77 0.09 37.65 -7.11
N TYR A 78 0.17 36.38 -7.51
CA TYR A 78 -0.89 35.68 -8.25
C TYR A 78 -1.53 34.62 -7.36
N CYS A 79 -2.37 35.06 -6.41
CA CYS A 79 -3.35 34.17 -5.82
C CYS A 79 -4.43 33.94 -6.88
N CYS A 80 -4.58 32.70 -7.38
CA CYS A 80 -5.63 32.36 -8.32
C CYS A 80 -6.99 32.66 -7.66
N LYS A 81 -7.68 33.70 -8.16
CA LYS A 81 -8.99 34.15 -7.66
C LYS A 81 -10.18 33.36 -8.25
N GLU A 82 -9.93 32.36 -9.09
CA GLU A 82 -10.98 31.58 -9.76
C GLU A 82 -11.24 30.22 -9.08
N CYS A 83 -11.42 30.19 -7.76
CA CYS A 83 -11.72 28.95 -7.03
C CYS A 83 -13.06 28.99 -6.26
N ASP A 84 -13.75 30.13 -6.23
CA ASP A 84 -14.79 30.39 -5.22
C ASP A 84 -16.22 30.05 -5.67
N GLU A 85 -16.44 29.67 -6.94
CA GLU A 85 -17.80 29.53 -7.48
C GLU A 85 -18.39 28.10 -7.42
N TRP A 86 -17.59 27.07 -7.12
CA TRP A 86 -18.05 25.67 -7.02
C TRP A 86 -17.82 25.00 -5.66
N GLY A 87 -17.30 25.71 -4.65
CA GLY A 87 -17.13 25.17 -3.28
C GLY A 87 -16.19 23.97 -3.16
N ILE A 88 -15.52 23.56 -4.24
CA ILE A 88 -14.48 22.54 -4.24
C ILE A 88 -13.14 23.28 -4.18
N ILE A 89 -12.51 23.30 -2.99
CA ILE A 89 -11.12 23.74 -2.85
C ILE A 89 -10.25 22.72 -3.60
N SER A 90 -10.08 22.92 -4.90
CA SER A 90 -9.24 22.13 -5.78
C SER A 90 -7.78 22.56 -5.63
N TYR A 91 -7.17 22.18 -4.52
CA TYR A 91 -5.73 21.92 -4.47
C TYR A 91 -5.56 20.52 -3.90
N GLY A 92 -5.69 19.50 -4.75
CA GLY A 92 -5.35 18.14 -4.37
C GLY A 92 -3.92 18.12 -3.82
N ASN A 93 -3.77 17.76 -2.55
CA ASN A 93 -2.48 17.53 -1.95
C ASN A 93 -1.93 16.24 -2.56
N TYR A 94 -1.03 16.36 -3.53
CA TYR A 94 -0.38 15.19 -4.13
C TYR A 94 0.59 14.59 -3.12
N PHE A 95 0.76 13.28 -3.20
CA PHE A 95 1.79 12.60 -2.45
C PHE A 95 3.18 13.16 -2.84
N PRO A 96 4.08 13.41 -1.88
CA PRO A 96 5.36 14.03 -2.17
C PRO A 96 6.24 13.13 -3.06
N SER A 97 7.00 13.75 -3.96
CA SER A 97 8.01 13.07 -4.78
C SER A 97 9.24 12.65 -3.95
N PRO A 98 10.05 11.69 -4.43
CA PRO A 98 11.34 11.35 -3.79
C PRO A 98 12.21 12.60 -3.61
N LYS A 99 12.32 13.46 -4.63
CA LYS A 99 13.03 14.75 -4.56
C LYS A 99 12.58 15.64 -3.42
N GLU A 100 11.28 15.80 -3.21
CA GLU A 100 10.76 16.65 -2.14
C GLU A 100 11.09 16.11 -0.76
N ILE A 101 11.00 14.79 -0.57
CA ILE A 101 11.41 14.14 0.68
C ILE A 101 12.92 14.21 0.88
N ALA A 102 13.73 13.99 -0.16
CA ALA A 102 15.19 13.98 -0.07
C ALA A 102 15.79 15.33 0.35
N ASN A 103 15.08 16.44 0.06
CA ASN A 103 15.46 17.81 0.44
C ASN A 103 15.31 18.11 1.94
N PHE A 104 14.75 17.20 2.74
CA PHE A 104 14.76 17.36 4.19
C PHE A 104 16.18 17.22 4.73
N VAL A 105 16.52 18.07 5.71
CA VAL A 105 17.84 18.09 6.35
C VAL A 105 18.10 16.75 7.06
N ASP A 106 17.12 16.29 7.85
CA ASP A 106 17.21 15.08 8.67
C ASP A 106 15.83 14.43 8.86
N GLU A 107 15.84 13.20 9.38
CA GLU A 107 14.62 12.46 9.70
C GLU A 107 13.82 13.07 10.86
N GLU A 108 14.46 13.80 11.77
CA GLU A 108 13.80 14.44 12.90
C GLU A 108 12.86 15.55 12.41
N THR A 109 13.31 16.36 11.47
CA THR A 109 12.53 17.43 10.83
C THR A 109 11.35 16.85 10.05
N LEU A 110 11.58 15.77 9.30
CA LEU A 110 10.52 15.08 8.57
C LEU A 110 9.49 14.49 9.55
N ASN A 111 9.96 13.82 10.60
CA ASN A 111 9.11 13.26 11.65
C ASN A 111 8.31 14.35 12.37
N LYS A 112 8.92 15.47 12.73
CA LYS A 112 8.25 16.58 13.42
C LYS A 112 7.10 17.16 12.59
N LYS A 113 7.23 17.18 11.26
CA LYS A 113 6.19 17.72 10.37
C LYS A 113 5.08 16.71 10.06
N CYS A 114 5.41 15.45 9.87
CA CYS A 114 4.47 14.44 9.38
C CYS A 114 4.09 13.37 10.44
N ASN A 115 4.69 13.44 11.62
CA ASN A 115 4.55 12.48 12.71
C ASN A 115 4.69 11.04 12.19
N LEU A 116 5.87 10.61 11.76
CA LEU A 116 6.09 9.29 11.13
C LEU A 116 6.72 8.26 12.09
N GLY A 117 7.25 8.73 13.22
CA GLY A 117 8.11 7.97 14.12
C GLY A 117 9.38 7.48 13.42
N TYR A 118 9.78 6.25 13.73
CA TYR A 118 10.97 5.60 13.15
C TYR A 118 10.94 5.50 11.62
N ARG A 119 9.74 5.57 11.01
CA ARG A 119 9.55 5.47 9.56
C ARG A 119 10.12 6.67 8.82
N ALA A 120 10.27 7.83 9.47
CA ALA A 120 10.88 9.01 8.86
C ALA A 120 12.29 8.70 8.32
N SER A 121 13.11 7.98 9.10
CA SER A 121 14.47 7.61 8.69
C SER A 121 14.45 6.67 7.47
N ILE A 122 13.54 5.70 7.45
CA ILE A 122 13.37 4.76 6.32
C ILE A 122 12.95 5.50 5.05
N ILE A 123 11.94 6.36 5.16
CA ILE A 123 11.37 7.12 4.03
C ILE A 123 12.38 8.11 3.47
N LEU A 124 13.10 8.83 4.34
CA LEU A 124 14.15 9.77 3.93
C LEU A 124 15.32 9.04 3.24
N HIS A 125 15.74 7.90 3.78
CA HIS A 125 16.79 7.08 3.17
C HIS A 125 16.38 6.53 1.80
N LEU A 126 15.14 6.03 1.67
CA LEU A 126 14.59 5.57 0.40
C LEU A 126 14.58 6.70 -0.65
N ALA A 127 14.06 7.88 -0.28
CA ALA A 127 14.00 9.04 -1.16
C ALA A 127 15.39 9.47 -1.64
N ARG A 128 16.37 9.59 -0.72
CA ARG A 128 17.75 9.94 -1.08
C ARG A 128 18.41 8.88 -1.97
N SER A 129 18.14 7.60 -1.73
CA SER A 129 18.67 6.50 -2.54
C SER A 129 18.09 6.48 -3.96
N ILE A 130 16.85 6.95 -4.13
CA ILE A 130 16.26 7.12 -5.46
C ILE A 130 16.87 8.33 -6.17
N GLU A 131 16.93 9.48 -5.49
CA GLU A 131 17.43 10.73 -6.08
C GLU A 131 18.91 10.68 -6.47
N ASN A 132 19.74 9.95 -5.71
CA ASN A 132 21.15 9.77 -6.03
C ASN A 132 21.41 8.62 -7.03
N GLY A 133 20.36 7.94 -7.51
CA GLY A 133 20.46 6.86 -8.50
C GLY A 133 20.87 5.49 -7.95
N THR A 134 21.05 5.33 -6.63
CA THR A 134 21.32 4.02 -6.01
C THR A 134 20.17 3.04 -6.24
N ILE A 135 18.92 3.53 -6.15
CA ILE A 135 17.70 2.79 -6.45
C ILE A 135 17.07 3.37 -7.71
N LYS A 136 17.17 2.64 -8.81
CA LYS A 136 16.53 3.00 -10.07
C LYS A 136 15.10 2.46 -10.10
N ILE A 137 14.20 3.18 -9.42
CA ILE A 137 12.82 2.74 -9.21
C ILE A 137 12.05 2.48 -10.52
N ALA A 138 12.37 3.21 -11.60
CA ALA A 138 11.75 3.01 -12.91
C ALA A 138 12.03 1.60 -13.50
N GLU A 139 13.16 0.99 -13.17
CA GLU A 139 13.53 -0.34 -13.64
C GLU A 139 12.75 -1.46 -12.92
N PHE A 140 12.06 -1.16 -11.81
CA PHE A 140 11.44 -2.21 -10.98
C PHE A 140 10.22 -2.86 -11.64
N GLU A 141 9.48 -2.14 -12.49
CA GLU A 141 8.28 -2.70 -13.14
C GLU A 141 8.59 -3.63 -14.32
N GLU A 142 9.80 -3.50 -14.86
CA GLU A 142 10.33 -4.31 -15.97
C GLU A 142 11.17 -5.50 -15.47
N GLU A 143 11.53 -5.49 -14.19
CA GLU A 143 12.37 -6.51 -13.58
C GLU A 143 11.64 -7.84 -13.38
N GLU A 144 12.39 -8.93 -13.43
CA GLU A 144 11.91 -10.28 -13.14
C GLU A 144 11.52 -10.42 -11.66
N GLU A 145 10.44 -11.17 -11.37
CA GLU A 145 9.85 -11.32 -10.03
C GLU A 145 10.90 -11.64 -8.96
N GLU A 146 11.69 -12.70 -9.15
CA GLU A 146 12.69 -13.18 -8.20
C GLU A 146 13.81 -12.15 -7.98
N LYS A 147 14.28 -11.50 -9.04
CA LYS A 147 15.34 -10.47 -8.95
C LYS A 147 14.83 -9.23 -8.22
N LEU A 148 13.63 -8.78 -8.52
CA LEU A 148 12.99 -7.66 -7.85
C LEU A 148 12.77 -7.97 -6.36
N PHE A 149 12.29 -9.18 -6.04
CA PHE A 149 12.13 -9.62 -4.66
C PHE A 149 13.44 -9.54 -3.88
N LEU A 150 14.55 -10.03 -4.45
CA LEU A 150 15.87 -9.96 -3.83
C LEU A 150 16.37 -8.51 -3.68
N LYS A 151 16.12 -7.65 -4.67
CA LYS A 151 16.46 -6.21 -4.59
C LYS A 151 15.69 -5.53 -3.45
N LEU A 152 14.37 -5.73 -3.36
CA LEU A 152 13.52 -5.12 -2.34
C LEU A 152 13.90 -5.58 -0.91
N ASN A 153 14.22 -6.87 -0.71
CA ASN A 153 14.67 -7.39 0.59
C ASN A 153 16.00 -6.80 1.09
N LYS A 154 16.82 -6.23 0.19
CA LYS A 154 18.08 -5.56 0.56
C LYS A 154 17.88 -4.12 1.02
N ILE A 155 16.71 -3.53 0.78
CA ILE A 155 16.42 -2.15 1.17
C ILE A 155 16.22 -2.10 2.70
N LYS A 156 17.01 -1.26 3.38
CA LYS A 156 16.91 -1.10 4.83
C LYS A 156 15.49 -0.66 5.22
N GLY A 157 14.89 -1.38 6.17
CA GLY A 157 13.53 -1.12 6.65
C GLY A 157 12.43 -1.85 5.88
N PHE A 158 12.76 -2.58 4.81
CA PHE A 158 11.79 -3.37 4.06
C PHE A 158 11.77 -4.80 4.59
N GLY A 159 10.84 -5.06 5.50
CA GLY A 159 10.57 -6.42 6.00
C GLY A 159 9.70 -7.24 5.04
N PRO A 160 9.50 -8.53 5.30
CA PRO A 160 8.71 -9.42 4.44
C PRO A 160 7.31 -8.90 4.12
N PHE A 161 6.64 -8.27 5.08
CA PHE A 161 5.33 -7.65 4.89
C PHE A 161 5.38 -6.48 3.88
N THR A 162 6.34 -5.57 4.04
CA THR A 162 6.53 -4.42 3.15
C THR A 162 6.85 -4.88 1.73
N VAL A 163 7.75 -5.85 1.60
CA VAL A 163 8.14 -6.40 0.30
C VAL A 163 6.94 -7.06 -0.38
N ALA A 164 6.17 -7.90 0.32
CA ALA A 164 4.99 -8.55 -0.25
C ALA A 164 3.93 -7.54 -0.73
N ASN A 165 3.68 -6.47 0.03
CA ASN A 165 2.77 -5.39 -0.41
C ASN A 165 3.27 -4.70 -1.69
N ILE A 166 4.56 -4.37 -1.76
CA ILE A 166 5.13 -3.74 -2.96
C ILE A 166 5.05 -4.68 -4.17
N MET A 167 5.39 -5.96 -3.99
CA MET A 167 5.28 -6.99 -5.03
C MET A 167 3.84 -7.11 -5.54
N MET A 168 2.85 -7.10 -4.64
CA MET A 168 1.43 -7.09 -5.01
C MET A 168 1.06 -5.85 -5.84
N CYS A 169 1.49 -4.65 -5.43
CA CYS A 169 1.23 -3.42 -6.19
C CYS A 169 1.83 -3.45 -7.61
N ILE A 170 3.01 -4.08 -7.76
CA ILE A 170 3.71 -4.29 -9.05
C ILE A 170 3.10 -5.43 -9.87
N GLY A 171 2.36 -6.36 -9.26
CA GLY A 171 1.60 -7.42 -9.95
C GLY A 171 2.15 -8.82 -9.79
N PHE A 172 2.97 -9.01 -8.78
CA PHE A 172 3.47 -10.31 -8.36
C PHE A 172 2.72 -10.75 -7.11
N TYR A 173 1.90 -11.79 -7.25
CA TYR A 173 0.90 -12.18 -6.25
C TYR A 173 1.30 -13.44 -5.45
N ARG A 174 2.56 -13.86 -5.52
CA ARG A 174 3.05 -15.09 -4.90
C ARG A 174 3.09 -15.04 -3.37
N HIS A 175 3.29 -13.85 -2.80
CA HIS A 175 3.48 -13.68 -1.37
C HIS A 175 2.32 -12.89 -0.78
N ILE A 176 1.71 -13.43 0.28
CA ILE A 176 0.70 -12.72 1.07
C ILE A 176 1.43 -11.80 2.06
N PRO A 177 1.08 -10.50 2.14
CA PRO A 177 1.62 -9.60 3.15
C PRO A 177 1.04 -9.93 4.54
N VAL A 178 1.68 -10.87 5.25
CA VAL A 178 1.19 -11.36 6.53
C VAL A 178 1.37 -10.34 7.66
N ASP A 179 0.27 -9.95 8.28
CA ASP A 179 0.19 -9.08 9.45
C ASP A 179 -0.87 -9.58 10.46
N THR A 180 -1.27 -8.72 11.40
CA THR A 180 -2.29 -9.05 12.41
C THR A 180 -3.67 -9.23 11.79
N GLU A 181 -4.05 -8.46 10.77
CA GLU A 181 -5.35 -8.63 10.11
C GLU A 181 -5.37 -9.91 9.26
N THR A 182 -4.23 -10.31 8.68
CA THR A 182 -4.08 -11.63 8.03
C THR A 182 -4.31 -12.77 9.01
N ILE A 183 -3.72 -12.68 10.21
CA ILE A 183 -3.91 -13.70 11.27
C ILE A 183 -5.38 -13.72 11.72
N LYS A 184 -5.99 -12.55 11.90
CA LYS A 184 -7.42 -12.42 12.24
C LYS A 184 -8.32 -13.03 11.18
N HIS A 185 -8.04 -12.77 9.90
CA HIS A 185 -8.75 -13.36 8.75
C HIS A 185 -8.67 -14.88 8.78
N LEU A 186 -7.47 -15.43 8.89
CA LEU A 186 -7.26 -16.88 8.95
C LEU A 186 -8.00 -17.53 10.13
N HIS A 187 -8.07 -16.85 11.27
CA HIS A 187 -8.86 -17.32 12.40
C HIS A 187 -10.37 -17.26 12.12
N LYS A 188 -10.87 -16.11 11.63
CA LYS A 188 -12.32 -15.85 11.48
C LYS A 188 -12.95 -16.57 10.29
N VAL A 189 -12.23 -16.71 9.18
CA VAL A 189 -12.74 -17.28 7.93
C VAL A 189 -12.36 -18.75 7.77
N HIS A 190 -11.16 -19.14 8.21
CA HIS A 190 -10.65 -20.51 8.04
C HIS A 190 -10.59 -21.32 9.35
N GLY A 191 -11.03 -20.74 10.48
CA GLY A 191 -11.04 -21.43 11.77
C GLY A 191 -9.64 -21.78 12.30
N VAL A 192 -8.58 -21.13 11.81
CA VAL A 192 -7.20 -21.42 12.21
C VAL A 192 -6.97 -20.92 13.63
N GLU A 193 -6.56 -21.83 14.51
CA GLU A 193 -6.17 -21.46 15.87
C GLU A 193 -4.98 -20.50 15.89
N SER A 194 -5.08 -19.44 16.69
CA SER A 194 -4.01 -18.45 16.88
C SER A 194 -2.72 -19.05 17.46
N SER A 195 -2.81 -20.20 18.15
CA SER A 195 -1.66 -20.99 18.62
C SER A 195 -0.75 -21.44 17.47
N LYS A 196 -1.32 -21.85 16.33
CA LYS A 196 -0.62 -22.31 15.12
C LYS A 196 0.00 -21.16 14.34
N MET A 197 -0.36 -19.90 14.66
CA MET A 197 0.11 -18.72 13.94
C MET A 197 1.29 -18.01 14.64
N ARG A 198 1.79 -18.52 15.76
CA ARG A 198 2.88 -17.90 16.53
C ARG A 198 4.22 -17.93 15.80
N LYS A 199 4.62 -19.08 15.25
CA LYS A 199 5.93 -19.23 14.58
C LYS A 199 5.81 -18.98 13.08
N LYS A 200 6.81 -18.31 12.50
CA LYS A 200 6.86 -17.98 11.07
C LYS A 200 6.63 -19.21 10.18
N ARG A 201 7.36 -20.29 10.40
CA ARG A 201 7.24 -21.54 9.62
C ARG A 201 5.82 -22.11 9.61
N GLN A 202 5.17 -22.13 10.78
CA GLN A 202 3.80 -22.64 10.89
C GLN A 202 2.80 -21.77 10.13
N ARG A 203 3.00 -20.44 10.14
CA ARG A 203 2.18 -19.53 9.31
C ARG A 203 2.34 -19.82 7.81
N GLU A 204 3.57 -20.07 7.38
CA GLU A 204 3.86 -20.40 5.98
C GLU A 204 3.22 -21.73 5.56
N GLU A 205 3.26 -22.74 6.43
CA GLU A 205 2.57 -24.03 6.22
C GLU A 205 1.05 -23.85 6.10
N VAL A 206 0.42 -23.16 7.05
CA VAL A 206 -1.04 -22.88 7.00
C VAL A 206 -1.44 -22.12 5.73
N ILE A 207 -0.66 -21.10 5.36
CA ILE A 207 -0.91 -20.32 4.13
C ILE A 207 -0.75 -21.20 2.89
N ALA A 208 0.24 -22.09 2.85
CA ALA A 208 0.44 -23.02 1.75
C ALA A 208 -0.73 -24.02 1.65
N ASP A 209 -1.23 -24.53 2.77
CA ASP A 209 -2.36 -25.46 2.80
C ASP A 209 -3.65 -24.81 2.26
N ILE A 210 -3.93 -23.57 2.66
CA ILE A 210 -5.17 -22.87 2.28
C ILE A 210 -5.09 -22.30 0.85
N TYR A 211 -4.03 -21.56 0.56
CA TYR A 211 -3.92 -20.77 -0.67
C TYR A 211 -2.98 -21.37 -1.71
N GLY A 212 -2.17 -22.39 -1.38
CA GLY A 212 -1.16 -22.97 -2.28
C GLY A 212 -1.70 -23.40 -3.64
N LYS A 213 -2.93 -23.91 -3.67
CA LYS A 213 -3.64 -24.30 -4.91
C LYS A 213 -3.87 -23.16 -5.90
N TYR A 214 -3.81 -21.90 -5.46
CA TYR A 214 -3.96 -20.74 -6.32
C TYR A 214 -2.64 -20.21 -6.88
N GLY A 215 -1.51 -20.88 -6.62
CA GLY A 215 -0.20 -20.46 -7.10
C GLY A 215 -0.18 -20.19 -8.61
N PRO A 216 0.41 -19.07 -9.08
CA PRO A 216 1.16 -18.05 -8.33
C PRO A 216 0.29 -16.96 -7.67
N PHE A 217 -1.03 -17.00 -7.75
CA PHE A 217 -1.97 -15.94 -7.37
C PHE A 217 -2.49 -16.02 -5.92
N LYS A 218 -1.66 -16.52 -5.01
CA LYS A 218 -2.01 -16.70 -3.58
C LYS A 218 -2.53 -15.43 -2.93
N CYS A 219 -1.88 -14.30 -3.21
CA CYS A 219 -2.24 -12.99 -2.67
C CYS A 219 -3.59 -12.50 -3.20
N LEU A 220 -3.93 -12.75 -4.47
CA LEU A 220 -5.24 -12.35 -5.02
C LEU A 220 -6.38 -13.16 -4.42
N ALA A 221 -6.20 -14.47 -4.25
CA ALA A 221 -7.20 -15.32 -3.60
C ALA A 221 -7.45 -14.87 -2.15
N TYR A 222 -6.38 -14.66 -1.38
CA TYR A 222 -6.47 -14.07 -0.04
C TYR A 222 -7.17 -12.72 -0.06
N TRP A 223 -6.78 -11.82 -0.96
CA TRP A 223 -7.33 -10.46 -1.03
C TRP A 223 -8.82 -10.46 -1.35
N MET A 224 -9.29 -11.37 -2.21
CA MET A 224 -10.70 -11.54 -2.52
C MET A 224 -11.52 -11.88 -1.28
N GLU A 225 -11.09 -12.89 -0.52
CA GLU A 225 -11.76 -13.29 0.71
C GLU A 225 -11.68 -12.20 1.79
N HIS A 226 -10.55 -11.50 1.87
CA HIS A 226 -10.34 -10.45 2.86
C HIS A 226 -11.25 -9.24 2.62
N VAL A 227 -11.39 -8.81 1.37
CA VAL A 227 -12.34 -7.77 0.98
C VAL A 227 -13.78 -8.22 1.29
N GLU A 228 -14.15 -9.44 0.89
CA GLU A 228 -15.48 -9.98 1.16
C GLU A 228 -15.79 -10.05 2.67
N TYR A 229 -14.80 -10.42 3.49
CA TYR A 229 -14.95 -10.43 4.94
C TYR A 229 -15.35 -9.06 5.50
N TYR A 230 -14.67 -7.97 5.13
CA TYR A 230 -15.06 -6.64 5.62
C TYR A 230 -16.34 -6.13 4.95
N GLU A 231 -16.57 -6.43 3.66
CA GLU A 231 -17.80 -6.01 2.99
C GLU A 231 -19.05 -6.62 3.64
N ASN A 232 -18.94 -7.83 4.20
CA ASN A 232 -20.01 -8.45 4.97
C ASN A 232 -20.28 -7.76 6.33
N ILE A 233 -19.33 -6.98 6.85
CA ILE A 233 -19.45 -6.27 8.13
C ILE A 233 -19.92 -4.84 7.91
N VAL A 234 -19.30 -4.12 6.97
CA VAL A 234 -19.51 -2.67 6.79
C VAL A 234 -20.29 -2.29 5.53
N GLY A 235 -20.71 -3.28 4.74
CA GLY A 235 -21.27 -3.05 3.41
C GLY A 235 -20.17 -2.84 2.36
N LYS A 236 -20.57 -2.49 1.13
CA LYS A 236 -19.64 -2.30 0.01
C LYS A 236 -18.59 -1.25 0.34
N LEU A 237 -17.31 -1.63 0.31
CA LEU A 237 -16.21 -0.72 0.65
C LEU A 237 -16.14 0.48 -0.31
N SER A 238 -16.57 0.29 -1.56
CA SER A 238 -16.67 1.34 -2.57
C SER A 238 -17.76 2.38 -2.31
N GLU A 239 -18.74 2.05 -1.46
CA GLU A 239 -19.90 2.90 -1.12
C GLU A 239 -19.77 3.49 0.29
N LEU A 240 -18.72 3.12 1.01
CA LEU A 240 -18.49 3.57 2.37
C LEU A 240 -18.21 5.09 2.38
N PRO A 241 -18.80 5.87 3.31
CA PRO A 241 -18.50 7.29 3.40
C PRO A 241 -17.08 7.51 3.95
N HIS A 242 -16.42 8.58 3.49
CA HIS A 242 -15.05 8.90 3.89
C HIS A 242 -14.83 8.94 5.41
N SER A 243 -15.81 9.46 6.16
CA SER A 243 -15.78 9.54 7.63
C SER A 243 -15.68 8.17 8.32
N GLN A 244 -16.09 7.10 7.65
CA GLN A 244 -16.07 5.74 8.21
C GLN A 244 -14.82 4.94 7.80
N TYR A 245 -14.00 5.42 6.85
CA TYR A 245 -12.83 4.70 6.35
C TYR A 245 -11.86 4.33 7.46
N SER A 246 -11.60 5.27 8.39
CA SER A 246 -10.68 5.05 9.50
C SER A 246 -11.12 3.96 10.48
N ASN A 247 -12.40 3.54 10.42
CA ASN A 247 -13.01 2.62 11.36
C ASN A 247 -13.22 1.20 10.82
N VAL A 248 -12.90 0.93 9.55
CA VAL A 248 -13.16 -0.37 8.90
C VAL A 248 -12.53 -1.54 9.64
N THR A 249 -11.32 -1.37 10.16
CA THR A 249 -10.59 -2.42 10.88
C THR A 249 -10.74 -2.33 12.40
N THR A 250 -11.63 -1.47 12.90
CA THR A 250 -11.80 -1.27 14.36
C THR A 250 -12.37 -2.55 14.99
N PRO A 251 -11.94 -2.95 16.20
CA PRO A 251 -12.26 -4.26 16.75
C PRO A 251 -13.76 -4.59 16.98
N ASN A 252 -14.69 -3.66 16.77
CA ASN A 252 -16.10 -3.79 17.15
C ASN A 252 -17.06 -3.15 16.12
N LEU A 253 -17.06 -3.66 14.88
CA LEU A 253 -18.28 -3.68 14.07
C LEU A 253 -18.74 -5.15 14.00
#